data_AF-A0A6P6N935-F1
#
_entry.id   AF-A0A6P6N935-F1
#
_cell.length_a   1.000
_cell.length_b   1.000
_cell.length_c   1.000
_cell.angle_alpha   90.00
_cell.angle_beta   90.00
_cell.angle_gamma   90.00
#
_symmetry.space_group_name_H-M   'P 1'
#
loop_
_entity.id
_entity.type
_entity.pdbx_description
1 polymer ?
#
loop_
_entity_poly.entity_id
_entity_poly.type
_entity_poly.pdbx_seq_one_letter_code
_entity_poly.pdbx_strand_id
1 'polypeptide(L)'
;MEGDSVTLHTNITKNEHDKLLWYFEDTRIALINGRPNTSCLYNGEGGRFRDRLQVDYETGSLTITDVTSEHAGRYEAEIIRSESSGKRQSLNRNRKCDSTKITKKISNTHDDNIKAFYITVTAALSDQVRNDEEPRMEKRVLSSGLSSAAVAGICVSVLLLILVSAAAVIYYRHKISRNAERKENQYNELSTDEIIPNGV
;
A
#
# COMPACT_ATOMS: atom_id res chain seq x y z
N MET A 1 9.22 -6.04 17.08
CA MET A 1 9.26 -6.55 18.46
C MET A 1 7.82 -6.78 18.87
N GLU A 2 7.56 -7.88 19.57
CA GLU A 2 6.25 -8.13 20.15
C GLU A 2 6.06 -7.26 21.40
N GLY A 3 4.87 -6.71 21.61
CA GLY A 3 4.56 -5.79 22.72
C GLY A 3 4.84 -4.31 22.42
N ASP A 4 5.53 -3.99 21.33
CA ASP A 4 5.83 -2.62 20.95
C ASP A 4 4.66 -1.92 20.24
N SER A 5 4.73 -0.60 20.12
CA SER A 5 3.79 0.18 19.30
C SER A 5 4.39 0.48 17.92
N VAL A 6 3.56 0.42 16.88
CA VAL A 6 3.94 0.75 15.50
C VAL A 6 3.04 1.85 14.97
N THR A 7 3.63 2.88 14.38
CA THR A 7 2.90 3.98 13.73
C THR A 7 3.05 3.92 12.22
N LEU A 8 1.92 3.90 11.52
CA LEU A 8 1.82 3.94 10.06
C LEU A 8 1.51 5.37 9.62
N HIS A 9 2.52 6.03 9.06
CA HIS A 9 2.41 7.40 8.57
C HIS A 9 1.79 7.43 7.18
N THR A 10 0.63 8.06 7.05
CA THR A 10 -0.05 8.20 5.76
C THR A 10 0.73 9.13 4.83
N ASN A 11 1.32 10.22 5.34
CA ASN A 11 1.86 11.32 4.53
C ASN A 11 0.83 11.80 3.48
N ILE A 12 -0.46 11.86 3.85
CA ILE A 12 -1.53 12.35 2.98
C ILE A 12 -1.97 13.72 3.48
N THR A 13 -2.00 14.71 2.59
CA THR A 13 -2.58 16.03 2.88
C THR A 13 -4.11 15.95 2.81
N LYS A 14 -4.77 16.12 3.96
CA LYS A 14 -6.21 16.01 4.14
C LYS A 14 -6.87 17.39 4.19
N ASN A 15 -7.98 17.56 3.47
CA ASN A 15 -8.85 18.74 3.60
C ASN A 15 -9.92 18.52 4.67
N GLU A 16 -10.59 19.60 5.11
CA GLU A 16 -11.61 19.56 6.19
C GLU A 16 -12.73 18.53 5.94
N HIS A 17 -13.09 18.32 4.68
CA HIS A 17 -14.21 17.47 4.27
C HIS A 17 -13.78 16.07 3.79
N ASP A 18 -12.47 15.84 3.72
CA ASP A 18 -11.92 14.56 3.32
C ASP A 18 -12.06 13.55 4.46
N LYS A 19 -12.29 12.30 4.08
CA LYS A 19 -12.36 11.17 5.00
C LYS A 19 -11.18 10.27 4.76
N LEU A 20 -10.66 9.71 5.84
CA LEU A 20 -9.62 8.70 5.76
C LEU A 20 -10.12 7.41 6.42
N LEU A 21 -9.99 6.31 5.69
CA LEU A 21 -10.37 4.98 6.14
C LEU A 21 -9.11 4.14 6.30
N TRP A 22 -9.04 3.36 7.37
CA TRP A 22 -8.01 2.33 7.53
C TRP A 22 -8.63 0.95 7.44
N TYR A 23 -7.98 0.08 6.68
CA TYR A 23 -8.32 -1.33 6.55
C TYR A 23 -7.14 -2.20 6.96
N PHE A 24 -7.46 -3.36 7.54
CA PHE A 24 -6.55 -4.47 7.77
C PHE A 24 -7.14 -5.71 7.10
N GLU A 25 -6.41 -6.30 6.13
CA GLU A 25 -6.90 -7.43 5.31
C GLU A 25 -8.38 -7.24 4.89
N ASP A 26 -8.64 -6.11 4.22
CA ASP A 26 -9.97 -5.68 3.76
C ASP A 26 -11.01 -5.38 4.83
N THR A 27 -10.68 -5.48 6.13
CA THR A 27 -11.60 -5.16 7.23
C THR A 27 -11.35 -3.75 7.73
N ARG A 28 -12.37 -2.89 7.73
CA ARG A 28 -12.25 -1.52 8.23
C ARG A 28 -11.97 -1.53 9.73
N ILE A 29 -10.88 -0.87 10.11
CA ILE A 29 -10.43 -0.72 11.51
C ILE A 29 -10.46 0.73 12.00
N ALA A 30 -10.48 1.73 11.10
CA ALA A 30 -10.75 3.12 11.47
C ALA A 30 -11.50 3.90 10.39
N LEU A 31 -12.26 4.91 10.82
CA LEU A 31 -12.87 5.96 10.00
C LEU A 31 -12.55 7.31 10.64
N ILE A 32 -11.86 8.18 9.91
CA ILE A 32 -11.43 9.50 10.38
C ILE A 32 -12.20 10.58 9.61
N ASN A 33 -13.08 11.32 10.30
CA ASN A 33 -13.96 12.35 9.75
C ASN A 33 -13.59 13.76 10.28
N GLY A 34 -12.33 14.17 10.12
CA GLY A 34 -11.88 15.51 10.55
C GLY A 34 -11.58 15.63 12.05
N ARG A 35 -12.48 15.17 12.92
CA ARG A 35 -12.41 15.35 14.40
C ARG A 35 -12.60 14.03 15.16
N PRO A 36 -12.16 13.94 16.44
CA PRO A 36 -12.30 12.72 17.23
C PRO A 36 -13.75 12.27 17.40
N ASN A 37 -14.66 13.19 17.70
CA ASN A 37 -16.06 12.89 18.01
C ASN A 37 -16.89 12.41 16.81
N THR A 38 -16.41 12.63 15.59
CA THR A 38 -17.03 12.16 14.35
C THR A 38 -16.33 10.95 13.75
N SER A 39 -15.23 10.50 14.37
CA SER A 39 -14.41 9.39 13.91
C SER A 39 -14.73 8.10 14.68
N CYS A 40 -14.42 6.96 14.09
CA CYS A 40 -14.66 5.64 14.68
C CYS A 40 -13.40 4.79 14.64
N LEU A 41 -13.16 4.05 15.71
CA LEU A 41 -12.24 2.92 15.76
C LEU A 41 -13.05 1.64 15.89
N TYR A 42 -12.63 0.59 15.20
CA TYR A 42 -13.29 -0.70 15.20
C TYR A 42 -12.36 -1.77 15.74
N ASN A 43 -12.91 -2.72 16.50
CA ASN A 43 -12.14 -3.78 17.13
C ASN A 43 -11.60 -4.80 16.11
N GLY A 44 -12.01 -4.71 14.85
CA GLY A 44 -11.69 -5.68 13.81
C GLY A 44 -12.32 -7.06 14.08
N GLU A 45 -12.06 -7.97 13.16
CA GLU A 45 -12.58 -9.34 13.23
C GLU A 45 -12.01 -10.08 14.44
N GLY A 46 -12.87 -10.75 15.21
CA GLY A 46 -12.49 -11.42 16.46
C GLY A 46 -12.11 -10.47 17.61
N GLY A 47 -12.25 -9.15 17.45
CA GLY A 47 -11.83 -8.19 18.47
C GLY A 47 -10.33 -7.96 18.55
N ARG A 48 -9.59 -8.36 17.50
CA ARG A 48 -8.12 -8.29 17.38
C ARG A 48 -7.53 -6.94 17.81
N PHE A 49 -8.18 -5.85 17.44
CA PHE A 49 -7.70 -4.48 17.68
C PHE A 49 -8.38 -3.79 18.86
N ARG A 50 -9.11 -4.54 19.70
CA ARG A 50 -9.81 -3.98 20.86
C ARG A 50 -8.81 -3.27 21.77
N ASP A 51 -9.06 -1.99 22.02
CA ASP A 51 -8.24 -1.09 22.86
C ASP A 51 -6.78 -0.90 22.38
N ARG A 52 -6.47 -1.24 21.12
CA ARG A 52 -5.09 -1.20 20.57
C ARG A 52 -4.85 -0.16 19.49
N LEU A 53 -5.90 0.55 19.05
CA LEU A 53 -5.79 1.54 17.97
C LEU A 53 -5.78 2.95 18.53
N GLN A 54 -4.87 3.76 18.01
CA GLN A 54 -4.86 5.22 18.19
C GLN A 54 -4.68 5.88 16.83
N VAL A 55 -5.28 7.06 16.65
CA VAL A 55 -5.19 7.80 15.39
C VAL A 55 -4.79 9.24 15.67
N ASP A 56 -3.89 9.74 14.85
CA ASP A 56 -3.64 11.17 14.72
C ASP A 56 -4.71 11.74 13.77
N TYR A 57 -5.57 12.61 14.26
CA TYR A 57 -6.68 13.16 13.47
C TYR A 57 -6.26 14.25 12.48
N GLU A 58 -5.08 14.85 12.67
CA GLU A 58 -4.50 15.85 11.79
C GLU A 58 -3.85 15.16 10.59
N THR A 59 -2.92 14.24 10.85
CA THR A 59 -2.17 13.54 9.79
C THR A 59 -2.88 12.31 9.24
N GLY A 60 -3.81 11.73 10.01
CA GLY A 60 -4.46 10.47 9.68
C GLY A 60 -3.61 9.23 9.96
N SER A 61 -2.44 9.39 10.61
CA SER A 61 -1.55 8.28 10.96
C SER A 61 -2.22 7.33 11.96
N LEU A 62 -2.04 6.02 11.75
CA LEU A 62 -2.57 4.97 12.62
C LEU A 62 -1.45 4.42 13.50
N THR A 63 -1.66 4.40 14.81
CA THR A 63 -0.78 3.71 15.75
C THR A 63 -1.47 2.47 16.29
N ILE A 64 -0.76 1.34 16.26
CA ILE A 64 -1.18 0.07 16.83
C ILE A 64 -0.29 -0.18 18.04
N THR A 65 -0.87 -0.30 19.22
CA THR A 65 -0.13 -0.55 20.47
C THR A 65 -0.13 -2.04 20.81
N ASP A 66 0.89 -2.48 21.55
CA ASP A 66 1.02 -3.87 22.00
C ASP A 66 0.93 -4.84 20.80
N VAL A 67 1.74 -4.62 19.77
CA VAL A 67 1.69 -5.40 18.53
C VAL A 67 2.11 -6.84 18.82
N THR A 68 1.28 -7.79 18.39
CA THR A 68 1.55 -9.24 18.42
C THR A 68 1.57 -9.80 17.00
N SER A 69 1.95 -11.07 16.84
CA SER A 69 1.92 -11.76 15.54
C SER A 69 0.55 -11.73 14.85
N GLU A 70 -0.55 -11.62 15.59
CA GLU A 70 -1.91 -11.48 15.03
C GLU A 70 -2.12 -10.16 14.27
N HIS A 71 -1.32 -9.13 14.58
CA HIS A 71 -1.38 -7.82 13.94
C HIS A 71 -0.49 -7.72 12.70
N ALA A 72 0.26 -8.78 12.37
CA ALA A 72 0.99 -8.85 11.10
C ALA A 72 0.02 -8.95 9.92
N GLY A 73 0.33 -8.27 8.82
CA GLY A 73 -0.50 -8.27 7.62
C GLY A 73 -0.49 -6.95 6.85
N ARG A 74 -1.38 -6.86 5.88
CA ARG A 74 -1.56 -5.70 5.00
C ARG A 74 -2.53 -4.70 5.61
N TYR A 75 -2.07 -3.46 5.70
CA TYR A 75 -2.84 -2.30 6.11
C TYR A 75 -2.99 -1.34 4.95
N GLU A 76 -4.16 -0.75 4.79
CA GLU A 76 -4.44 0.18 3.70
C GLU A 76 -5.14 1.42 4.22
N ALA A 77 -4.58 2.58 3.88
CA ALA A 77 -5.17 3.89 4.13
C ALA A 77 -5.82 4.40 2.84
N GLU A 78 -7.14 4.60 2.84
CA GLU A 78 -7.92 5.09 1.69
C GLU A 78 -8.43 6.50 1.99
N ILE A 79 -8.05 7.49 1.16
CA ILE A 79 -8.62 8.84 1.24
C ILE A 79 -9.83 8.98 0.32
N ILE A 80 -10.98 9.28 0.91
CA ILE A 80 -12.17 9.70 0.17
C ILE A 80 -12.17 11.22 0.17
N ARG A 81 -11.84 11.79 -0.99
CA ARG A 81 -11.95 13.22 -1.24
C ARG A 81 -13.41 13.61 -1.33
N SER A 82 -13.81 14.71 -0.70
CA SER A 82 -15.12 15.28 -0.99
C SER A 82 -15.08 15.92 -2.38
N GLU A 83 -15.77 15.35 -3.36
CA GLU A 83 -15.96 16.04 -4.64
C GLU A 83 -16.69 17.37 -4.40
N SER A 84 -16.33 18.42 -5.13
CA SER A 84 -17.14 19.64 -5.24
C SER A 84 -18.50 19.38 -5.91
N SER A 85 -18.70 18.18 -6.44
CA SER A 85 -19.95 17.74 -7.05
C SER A 85 -20.95 17.34 -5.95
N GLY A 86 -22.14 17.94 -5.97
CA GLY A 86 -23.14 17.90 -4.90
C GLY A 86 -23.75 16.53 -4.53
N LYS A 87 -23.12 15.40 -4.85
CA LYS A 87 -23.50 14.09 -4.30
C LYS A 87 -22.90 13.93 -2.91
N ARG A 88 -23.59 14.49 -1.92
CA ARG A 88 -23.38 14.14 -0.51
C ARG A 88 -23.69 12.64 -0.36
N GLN A 89 -22.68 11.77 -0.50
CA GLN A 89 -22.80 10.43 0.05
C GLN A 89 -23.04 10.62 1.56
N SER A 90 -24.28 10.42 1.98
CA SER A 90 -24.71 10.55 3.36
C SER A 90 -24.15 9.38 4.16
N LEU A 91 -22.84 9.38 4.39
CA LEU A 91 -22.24 8.57 5.43
C LEU A 91 -22.62 9.22 6.77
N ASN A 92 -23.85 8.90 7.17
CA ASN A 92 -24.47 8.89 8.48
C ASN A 92 -24.09 10.03 9.45
N ARG A 93 -25.06 10.93 9.71
CA ARG A 93 -25.06 11.87 10.85
C ARG A 93 -24.83 11.11 12.16
N ASN A 94 -23.89 11.60 12.97
CA ASN A 94 -23.64 11.33 14.39
C ASN A 94 -24.48 10.20 15.04
N ARG A 95 -24.22 8.94 14.66
CA ARG A 95 -24.62 7.77 15.46
C ARG A 95 -23.38 7.31 16.19
N LYS A 96 -23.50 7.08 17.50
CA LYS A 96 -22.49 6.40 18.33
C LYS A 96 -21.91 5.22 17.52
N CYS A 97 -20.59 5.21 17.31
CA CYS A 97 -19.95 4.14 16.58
C CYS A 97 -20.18 2.83 17.32
N ASP A 98 -20.65 1.81 16.61
CA ASP A 98 -20.58 0.44 17.08
C ASP A 98 -19.19 -0.10 16.71
N SER A 99 -18.28 -0.15 17.70
CA SER A 99 -16.90 -0.61 17.50
C SER A 99 -16.79 -2.08 17.14
N THR A 100 -17.84 -2.88 17.39
CA THR A 100 -17.89 -4.30 17.04
C THR A 100 -18.30 -4.54 15.58
N LYS A 101 -18.76 -3.50 14.90
CA LYS A 101 -19.23 -3.59 13.52
C LYS A 101 -18.08 -3.95 12.58
N ILE A 102 -18.21 -5.10 11.92
CA ILE A 102 -17.33 -5.50 10.83
C ILE A 102 -17.84 -4.89 9.52
N THR A 103 -16.96 -4.20 8.82
CA THR A 103 -17.24 -3.64 7.48
C THR A 103 -16.09 -4.03 6.56
N LYS A 104 -16.38 -4.73 5.48
CA LYS A 104 -15.38 -5.13 4.49
C LYS A 104 -15.21 -4.03 3.42
N LYS A 105 -14.02 -3.91 2.87
CA LYS A 105 -13.68 -3.01 1.77
C LYS A 105 -14.44 -3.45 0.51
N ILE A 106 -14.98 -2.48 -0.24
CA ILE A 106 -15.62 -2.72 -1.53
C ILE A 106 -14.57 -2.43 -2.60
N SER A 107 -14.36 -3.35 -3.53
CA SER A 107 -13.25 -3.39 -4.49
C SER A 107 -13.27 -2.33 -5.61
N ASN A 108 -13.98 -1.21 -5.46
CA ASN A 108 -14.27 -0.27 -6.55
C ASN A 108 -13.53 1.08 -6.43
N THR A 109 -12.44 1.13 -5.68
CA THR A 109 -11.68 2.36 -5.45
C THR A 109 -10.51 2.49 -6.44
N HIS A 110 -10.32 3.68 -7.01
CA HIS A 110 -9.16 4.00 -7.86
C HIS A 110 -7.88 3.97 -7.01
N ASP A 111 -6.85 3.25 -7.46
CA ASP A 111 -5.64 2.92 -6.67
C ASP A 111 -4.88 4.16 -6.14
N ASP A 112 -4.96 5.29 -6.85
CA ASP A 112 -4.20 6.50 -6.55
C ASP A 112 -4.51 7.13 -5.17
N ASN A 113 -5.63 6.76 -4.54
CA ASN A 113 -6.01 7.27 -3.21
C ASN A 113 -5.71 6.27 -2.08
N ILE A 114 -5.04 5.16 -2.37
CA ILE A 114 -4.76 4.08 -1.44
C ILE A 114 -3.26 4.07 -1.12
N LYS A 115 -2.92 3.98 0.16
CA LYS A 115 -1.56 3.71 0.62
C LYS A 115 -1.52 2.40 1.39
N ALA A 116 -0.72 1.46 0.89
CA ALA A 116 -0.54 0.15 1.51
C ALA A 116 0.71 0.11 2.40
N PHE A 117 0.58 -0.59 3.52
CA PHE A 117 1.65 -0.87 4.47
C PHE A 117 1.63 -2.36 4.80
N TYR A 118 2.80 -2.93 5.06
CA TYR A 118 2.94 -4.33 5.45
C TYR A 118 3.68 -4.38 6.78
N ILE A 119 3.04 -4.96 7.80
CA ILE A 119 3.64 -5.17 9.11
C ILE A 119 4.05 -6.64 9.25
N THR A 120 5.30 -6.86 9.68
CA THR A 120 5.81 -8.17 10.11
C THR A 120 6.20 -8.08 11.58
N VAL A 121 5.94 -9.15 12.34
CA VAL A 121 6.26 -9.23 13.77
C VAL A 121 7.19 -10.41 13.98
N THR A 122 8.44 -10.12 14.35
CA THR A 122 9.44 -11.13 14.69
C THR A 122 9.59 -11.19 16.20
N ALA A 123 9.44 -12.38 16.79
CA ALA A 123 9.81 -12.63 18.17
C ALA A 123 11.34 -12.62 18.27
N ALA A 124 11.90 -11.68 19.02
CA ALA A 124 13.33 -11.72 19.31
C ALA A 124 13.58 -12.88 20.29
N LEU A 125 14.31 -13.91 19.85
CA LEU A 125 14.93 -14.85 20.78
C LEU A 125 16.00 -14.05 21.54
N SER A 126 15.76 -13.79 22.82
CA SER A 126 16.75 -13.13 23.67
C SER A 126 17.87 -14.12 23.99
N ASP A 127 18.93 -14.11 23.19
CA ASP A 127 20.23 -14.62 23.61
C ASP A 127 21.02 -13.46 24.20
N GLN A 128 21.21 -13.50 25.52
CA GLN A 128 22.07 -12.57 26.25
C GLN A 128 23.51 -13.09 26.20
N VAL A 129 24.29 -12.67 25.20
CA VAL A 129 25.77 -12.66 25.29
C VAL A 129 26.32 -11.32 24.79
N ARG A 130 26.41 -10.40 25.74
CA ARG A 130 27.56 -9.54 26.08
C ARG A 130 28.55 -9.16 24.96
N ASN A 131 28.45 -7.86 24.64
CA ASN A 131 29.51 -6.85 24.49
C ASN A 131 30.38 -6.78 23.23
N ASP A 132 30.44 -5.52 22.78
CA ASP A 132 31.57 -4.80 22.19
C ASP A 132 32.08 -5.31 20.85
N GLU A 133 31.68 -4.65 19.77
CA GLU A 133 32.51 -3.66 19.05
C GLU A 133 31.97 -3.50 17.63
N GLU A 134 31.76 -2.25 17.21
CA GLU A 134 31.41 -1.89 15.84
C GLU A 134 32.56 -2.24 14.89
N PRO A 135 32.36 -3.03 13.81
CA PRO A 135 33.31 -3.04 12.72
C PRO A 135 32.72 -2.25 11.58
N ARG A 136 33.32 -1.06 11.39
CA ARG A 136 33.52 -0.46 10.08
C ARG A 136 33.80 -1.56 9.05
N MET A 137 33.04 -1.51 7.96
CA MET A 137 33.20 -2.39 6.81
C MET A 137 34.54 -2.08 6.12
N GLU A 138 35.63 -2.68 6.60
CA GLU A 138 36.88 -2.78 5.85
C GLU A 138 37.05 -4.20 5.31
N LYS A 139 37.07 -4.28 3.97
CA LYS A 139 37.30 -5.46 3.14
C LYS A 139 38.53 -6.25 3.59
N ARG A 140 38.44 -7.59 3.63
CA ARG A 140 39.32 -8.55 2.91
C ARG A 140 38.55 -9.87 2.73
N VAL A 141 38.10 -10.19 1.51
CA VAL A 141 38.75 -11.14 0.59
C VAL A 141 39.38 -12.34 1.31
N LEU A 142 38.65 -13.46 1.37
CA LEU A 142 39.23 -14.78 1.55
C LEU A 142 39.09 -15.53 0.22
N SER A 143 40.16 -15.52 -0.56
CA SER A 143 40.34 -16.42 -1.69
C SER A 143 40.67 -17.82 -1.19
N SER A 144 40.01 -18.82 -1.78
CA SER A 144 40.59 -20.03 -2.38
C SER A 144 39.90 -21.33 -1.95
N GLY A 145 39.41 -22.06 -2.95
CA GLY A 145 38.85 -23.40 -2.85
C GLY A 145 38.08 -23.77 -4.13
N LEU A 146 38.82 -24.20 -5.16
CA LEU A 146 38.41 -24.43 -6.56
C LEU A 146 37.19 -25.33 -6.82
N SER A 147 36.46 -25.04 -7.92
CA SER A 147 36.37 -25.98 -9.05
C SER A 147 36.05 -25.29 -10.38
N SER A 148 36.91 -25.52 -11.39
CA SER A 148 36.90 -24.89 -12.72
C SER A 148 35.68 -25.22 -13.59
N ALA A 149 34.85 -26.20 -13.21
CA ALA A 149 33.67 -26.60 -13.98
C ALA A 149 32.38 -25.85 -13.59
N ALA A 150 32.33 -25.23 -12.41
CA ALA A 150 31.14 -24.49 -11.94
C ALA A 150 31.11 -23.03 -12.45
N VAL A 151 32.28 -22.45 -12.74
CA VAL A 151 32.41 -21.02 -13.08
C VAL A 151 31.90 -20.70 -14.49
N ALA A 152 31.99 -21.63 -15.45
CA ALA A 152 31.47 -21.43 -16.80
C ALA A 152 29.93 -21.48 -16.89
N GLY A 153 29.26 -22.23 -15.99
CA GLY A 153 27.79 -22.29 -15.94
C GLY A 153 27.14 -21.06 -15.31
N ILE A 154 27.84 -20.40 -14.38
CA ILE A 154 27.32 -19.23 -13.66
C ILE A 154 27.35 -17.97 -14.56
N CYS A 155 28.38 -17.81 -15.38
CA CYS A 155 28.45 -16.64 -16.28
C CYS A 155 27.42 -16.68 -17.40
N VAL A 156 27.14 -17.86 -17.99
CA VAL A 156 26.15 -17.99 -19.07
C VAL A 156 24.72 -17.80 -18.54
N SER A 157 24.42 -18.33 -17.36
CA SER A 157 23.09 -18.17 -16.74
C SER A 157 22.81 -16.71 -16.36
N VAL A 158 23.78 -16.00 -15.78
CA VAL A 158 23.62 -14.57 -15.45
C VAL A 158 23.44 -13.72 -16.71
N LEU A 159 24.20 -13.99 -17.79
CA LEU A 159 24.05 -13.26 -19.06
C LEU A 159 22.70 -13.52 -19.74
N LEU A 160 22.20 -14.77 -19.72
CA LEU A 160 20.87 -15.09 -20.26
C LEU A 160 19.75 -14.41 -19.46
N LEU A 161 19.85 -14.34 -18.14
CA LEU A 161 18.86 -13.65 -17.30
C LEU A 161 18.81 -12.14 -17.56
N ILE A 162 19.97 -11.51 -17.80
CA ILE A 162 20.05 -10.08 -18.16
C ILE A 162 19.41 -9.83 -19.54
N LEU A 163 19.64 -10.70 -20.52
CA LEU A 163 19.04 -10.55 -21.86
C LEU A 163 17.53 -10.78 -21.84
N VAL A 164 17.04 -11.77 -21.09
CA VAL A 164 15.60 -12.05 -20.96
C VAL A 164 14.89 -10.90 -20.24
N SER A 165 15.48 -10.34 -19.19
CA SER A 165 14.90 -9.19 -18.48
C SER A 165 14.89 -7.93 -19.35
N ALA A 166 15.96 -7.66 -20.10
CA ALA A 166 15.99 -6.55 -21.06
C ALA A 166 14.94 -6.72 -22.18
N ALA A 167 14.84 -7.93 -22.77
CA ALA A 167 13.86 -8.23 -23.80
C ALA A 167 12.41 -8.14 -23.27
N ALA A 168 12.16 -8.59 -22.04
CA ALA A 168 10.87 -8.43 -21.38
C ALA A 168 10.53 -6.95 -21.18
N VAL A 169 11.45 -6.14 -20.66
CA VAL A 169 11.24 -4.70 -20.48
C VAL A 169 10.96 -4.01 -21.82
N ILE A 170 11.74 -4.32 -22.86
CA ILE A 170 11.53 -3.79 -24.21
C ILE A 170 10.16 -4.24 -24.75
N TYR A 171 9.81 -5.51 -24.61
CA TYR A 171 8.51 -6.05 -25.02
C TYR A 171 7.36 -5.35 -24.28
N TYR A 172 7.47 -5.16 -22.96
CA TYR A 172 6.43 -4.50 -22.16
C TYR A 172 6.29 -3.03 -22.55
N ARG A 173 7.40 -2.29 -22.71
CA ARG A 173 7.37 -0.90 -23.17
C ARG A 173 6.77 -0.79 -24.57
N HIS A 174 7.13 -1.70 -25.49
CA HIS A 174 6.60 -1.71 -26.84
C HIS A 174 5.12 -2.11 -26.90
N LYS A 175 4.68 -3.06 -26.07
CA LYS A 175 3.26 -3.45 -25.93
C LYS A 175 2.42 -2.29 -25.39
N ILE A 176 2.95 -1.53 -24.43
CA ILE A 176 2.31 -0.33 -23.91
C ILE A 176 2.20 0.75 -25.00
N SER A 177 3.26 0.99 -25.78
CA SER A 177 3.25 1.93 -26.91
C SER A 177 2.20 1.57 -27.98
N ARG A 178 2.15 0.29 -28.41
CA ARG A 178 1.13 -0.18 -29.37
C ARG A 178 -0.29 -0.06 -28.85
N ASN A 179 -0.48 -0.26 -27.55
CA ASN A 179 -1.80 -0.12 -26.93
C ASN A 179 -2.21 1.36 -26.80
N ALA A 180 -1.26 2.29 -26.68
CA ALA A 180 -1.52 3.73 -26.70
C ALA A 180 -1.91 4.20 -28.11
N GLU A 181 -1.16 3.79 -29.14
CA GLU A 181 -1.49 4.11 -30.55
C GLU A 181 -2.83 3.54 -30.99
N ARG A 182 -3.19 2.32 -30.55
CA ARG A 182 -4.53 1.75 -30.81
C ARG A 182 -5.66 2.55 -30.17
N LYS A 183 -5.43 3.11 -28.97
CA LYS A 183 -6.42 3.96 -28.29
C LYS A 183 -6.55 5.32 -28.98
N GLU A 184 -5.45 5.89 -29.44
CA GLU A 184 -5.44 7.16 -30.17
C GLU A 184 -6.12 7.02 -31.55
N ASN A 185 -5.83 5.94 -32.28
CA ASN A 185 -6.49 5.67 -33.56
C ASN A 185 -7.99 5.41 -33.39
N GLN A 186 -8.40 4.70 -32.34
CA GLN A 186 -9.81 4.47 -32.03
C GLN A 186 -10.55 5.77 -31.64
N TYR A 187 -9.86 6.75 -31.04
CA TYR A 187 -10.44 8.06 -30.71
C TYR A 187 -10.54 8.96 -31.94
N ASN A 188 -9.54 8.92 -32.82
CA ASN A 188 -9.54 9.66 -34.07
C ASN A 188 -10.58 9.12 -35.06
N GLU A 189 -10.82 7.80 -35.09
CA GLU A 189 -11.85 7.16 -35.92
C GLU A 189 -13.28 7.51 -35.44
N LEU A 190 -13.49 7.66 -34.12
CA LEU A 190 -14.77 8.10 -33.54
C LEU A 190 -15.04 9.61 -33.75
N SER A 191 -14.00 10.42 -33.89
CA SER A 191 -14.09 11.87 -34.12
C SER A 191 -14.32 12.24 -35.59
N THR A 192 -14.04 11.35 -36.54
CA THR A 192 -14.22 11.60 -37.98
C THR A 192 -15.66 11.36 -38.48
N ASP A 193 -16.52 10.67 -37.72
CA ASP A 193 -17.92 10.43 -38.08
C ASP A 193 -18.87 11.60 -37.72
N GLU A 194 -18.37 12.67 -37.10
CA GLU A 194 -19.18 13.84 -36.67
C GLU A 194 -18.90 15.12 -37.47
N ILE A 195 -18.64 14.99 -38.78
CA ILE A 195 -18.63 16.13 -39.71
C ILE A 195 -19.61 15.85 -40.87
N ILE A 196 -20.90 16.13 -40.67
CA ILE A 196 -21.84 16.33 -41.78
C ILE A 196 -21.69 17.77 -42.27
N PRO A 197 -21.31 18.03 -43.53
CA PRO A 197 -21.33 19.38 -44.08
C PRO A 197 -22.79 19.79 -44.33
N ASN A 198 -23.22 20.85 -43.64
CA ASN A 198 -24.41 21.61 -44.02
C ASN A 198 -24.14 22.42 -45.29
N GLY A 199 -25.10 22.40 -46.23
CA GLY A 199 -25.19 23.28 -47.41
C GLY A 199 -24.71 22.57 -48.69
N VAL A 200 -25.46 22.53 -49.80
CA VAL A 200 -26.49 23.43 -50.37
C VAL A 200 -27.59 22.62 -51.04
#